data_AF-A0A2N5EVS3-F1
#
_entry.id   AF-A0A2N5EVS3-F1
#
_cell.length_a   1.000
_cell.length_b   1.000
_cell.length_c   1.000
_cell.angle_alpha   90.00
_cell.angle_beta   90.00
_cell.angle_gamma   90.00
#
_symmetry.space_group_name_H-M   'P 1'
#
loop_
_entity.id
_entity.type
_entity.pdbx_description
1 polymer ?
#
loop_
_entity_poly.entity_id
_entity_poly.type
_entity_poly.pdbx_seq_one_letter_code
_entity_poly.pdbx_strand_id
1 'polypeptide(L)'
;MEKVDDLTREKLREWQMRRLEIKDRIQSHPEQTLELARVLDLMDDEHAEILSQAQMIQVAQVADEPAPSAESASPPLAGACTLQLNVAAQSAEDLRRLLDMAVFELQQQINAMASTPHVHPHSGGMSGSLGEYRFELGGQGNA
;
A
#
# COMPACT_ATOMS: atom_id res chain seq x y z
N MET A 1 -4.93 -17.12 6.68
CA MET A 1 -4.01 -17.04 5.52
C MET A 1 -3.09 -15.81 5.60
N GLU A 2 -3.33 -14.87 6.53
CA GLU A 2 -2.50 -13.67 6.81
C GLU A 2 -1.01 -13.90 7.09
N LYS A 3 -0.62 -15.07 7.61
CA LYS A 3 0.78 -15.35 7.99
C LYS A 3 1.76 -15.24 6.81
N VAL A 4 1.30 -15.46 5.57
CA VAL A 4 2.15 -15.39 4.38
C VAL A 4 2.42 -13.92 4.01
N ASP A 5 1.41 -13.06 4.08
CA ASP A 5 1.56 -11.61 3.91
C ASP A 5 2.39 -10.98 5.03
N ASP A 6 2.25 -11.45 6.28
CA ASP A 6 3.12 -11.04 7.38
C ASP A 6 4.59 -11.40 7.12
N LEU A 7 4.87 -12.60 6.58
CA LEU A 7 6.22 -13.02 6.21
C LEU A 7 6.80 -12.16 5.08
N THR A 8 6.01 -11.83 4.06
CA THR A 8 6.44 -10.94 2.97
C THR A 8 6.69 -9.52 3.46
N ARG A 9 5.86 -9.00 4.38
CA ARG A 9 6.04 -7.68 5.01
C ARG A 9 7.25 -7.65 5.94
N GLU A 10 7.49 -8.73 6.68
CA GLU A 10 8.68 -8.89 7.52
C GLU A 10 9.95 -8.89 6.66
N LYS A 11 9.99 -9.69 5.59
CA LYS A 11 11.10 -9.70 4.63
C LYS A 11 11.36 -8.33 4.01
N LEU A 12 10.30 -7.57 3.71
CA LEU A 12 10.44 -6.20 3.19
C LEU A 12 11.08 -5.26 4.21
N ARG A 13 10.70 -5.36 5.50
CA ARG A 13 11.31 -4.55 6.57
C ARG A 13 12.76 -4.94 6.81
N GLU A 14 13.07 -6.24 6.83
CA GLU A 14 14.43 -6.74 6.95
C GLU A 14 15.30 -6.24 5.79
N TRP A 15 14.76 -6.27 4.57
CA TRP A 15 15.44 -5.74 3.39
C TRP A 15 15.71 -4.23 3.51
N GLN A 16 14.72 -3.44 3.95
CA GLN A 16 14.88 -2.01 4.18
C GLN A 16 15.97 -1.70 5.23
N MET A 17 16.03 -2.51 6.29
CA MET A 17 17.04 -2.36 7.35
C MET A 17 18.43 -2.69 6.83
N ARG A 18 18.61 -3.82 6.15
CA ARG A 18 19.89 -4.22 5.54
C ARG A 18 20.39 -3.18 4.54
N ARG A 19 19.49 -2.58 3.74
CA ARG A 19 19.85 -1.52 2.79
C ARG A 19 20.37 -0.26 3.50
N LEU A 20 19.78 0.08 4.65
CA LEU A 20 20.24 1.20 5.47
C LEU A 20 21.63 0.92 6.04
N GLU A 21 21.86 -0.29 6.56
CA GLU A 21 23.16 -0.70 7.11
C GLU A 21 24.27 -0.71 6.04
N ILE A 22 23.96 -1.15 4.82
CA ILE A 22 24.93 -1.13 3.71
C ILE A 22 25.24 0.30 3.28
N LYS A 23 24.23 1.18 3.21
CA LYS A 23 24.46 2.62 2.96
C LYS A 23 25.34 3.26 4.05
N ASP A 24 25.09 2.90 5.31
CA ASP A 24 25.88 3.39 6.44
C ASP A 24 27.35 2.89 6.36
N ARG A 25 27.55 1.62 5.97
CA ARG A 25 28.90 1.07 5.72
C ARG A 25 29.59 1.74 4.54
N ILE A 26 28.89 2.13 3.47
CA ILE A 26 29.48 2.90 2.37
C ILE A 26 29.96 4.27 2.86
N GLN A 27 29.17 4.92 3.73
CA GLN A 27 29.55 6.20 4.32
C GLN A 27 30.75 6.07 5.26
N SER A 28 30.83 4.97 6.02
CA SER A 28 31.91 4.71 6.97
C SER A 28 33.20 4.17 6.30
N HIS A 29 33.07 3.43 5.20
CA HIS A 29 34.17 2.78 4.49
C HIS A 29 34.09 3.07 2.97
N PRO A 30 34.49 4.28 2.54
CA PRO A 30 34.47 4.65 1.14
C PRO A 30 35.39 3.77 0.28
N GLU A 31 36.41 3.14 0.88
CA GLU A 31 37.27 2.15 0.23
C GLU A 31 36.55 0.87 -0.23
N GLN A 32 35.41 0.53 0.38
CA GLN A 32 34.59 -0.64 0.03
C GLN A 32 33.35 -0.24 -0.81
N THR A 33 33.23 1.02 -1.23
CA THR A 33 32.05 1.54 -1.95
C THR A 33 31.65 0.70 -3.16
N LEU A 34 32.62 0.30 -3.99
CA LEU A 34 32.34 -0.51 -5.21
C LEU A 34 31.84 -1.92 -4.88
N GLU A 35 32.29 -2.50 -3.77
CA GLU A 35 31.83 -3.81 -3.34
C GLU A 35 30.44 -3.72 -2.73
N LEU A 36 30.22 -2.74 -1.85
CA LEU A 36 28.93 -2.48 -1.21
C LEU A 36 27.86 -2.01 -2.21
N ALA A 37 28.23 -1.27 -3.26
CA ALA A 37 27.33 -0.91 -4.35
C ALA A 37 26.85 -2.16 -5.11
N ARG A 38 27.74 -3.12 -5.40
CA ARG A 38 27.33 -4.39 -6.01
C ARG A 38 26.38 -5.20 -5.12
N VAL A 39 26.55 -5.12 -3.80
CA VAL A 39 25.60 -5.74 -2.87
C VAL A 39 24.25 -5.02 -2.89
N LEU A 40 24.22 -3.70 -3.05
CA LEU A 40 22.97 -2.94 -3.23
C LEU A 40 22.24 -3.32 -4.52
N ASP A 41 22.95 -3.45 -5.64
CA ASP A 41 22.35 -3.91 -6.92
C ASP A 41 21.73 -5.29 -6.77
N LEU A 42 22.45 -6.25 -6.16
CA LEU A 42 21.91 -7.59 -5.87
C LEU A 42 20.69 -7.53 -4.93
N MET A 43 20.71 -6.63 -3.95
CA MET A 43 19.56 -6.43 -3.07
C MET A 43 18.35 -5.88 -3.82
N ASP A 44 18.52 -5.01 -4.83
CA ASP A 44 17.42 -4.52 -5.64
C ASP A 44 16.77 -5.66 -6.47
N ASP A 45 17.56 -6.64 -6.94
CA ASP A 45 17.04 -7.88 -7.54
C ASP A 45 16.25 -8.72 -6.52
N GLU A 46 16.77 -8.93 -5.31
CA GLU A 46 16.05 -9.65 -4.24
C GLU A 46 14.72 -8.97 -3.88
N HIS A 47 14.65 -7.64 -3.92
CA HIS A 47 13.41 -6.88 -3.71
C HIS A 47 12.40 -7.10 -4.83
N ALA A 48 12.86 -7.13 -6.08
CA ALA A 48 12.01 -7.46 -7.22
C ALA A 48 11.45 -8.89 -7.10
N GLU A 49 12.24 -9.85 -6.61
CA GLU A 49 11.79 -11.21 -6.34
C GLU A 49 10.77 -11.29 -5.20
N ILE A 50 10.96 -10.55 -4.09
CA ILE A 50 9.99 -10.49 -2.98
C ILE A 50 8.64 -9.94 -3.47
N LEU A 51 8.65 -8.88 -4.30
CA LEU A 51 7.44 -8.30 -4.88
C LEU A 51 6.79 -9.21 -5.92
N SER A 52 7.59 -9.90 -6.73
CA SER A 52 7.12 -10.87 -7.72
C SER A 52 6.47 -12.07 -7.03
N GLN A 53 7.09 -12.60 -5.97
CA GLN A 53 6.54 -13.68 -5.16
C GLN A 53 5.24 -13.25 -4.47
N ALA A 54 5.18 -12.03 -3.93
CA ALA A 54 3.95 -11.47 -3.37
C ALA A 54 2.81 -11.39 -4.40
N GLN A 55 3.12 -10.97 -5.64
CA GLN A 55 2.16 -10.91 -6.73
C GLN A 55 1.76 -12.30 -7.25
N MET A 56 2.70 -13.24 -7.36
CA MET A 56 2.41 -14.62 -7.79
C MET A 56 1.54 -15.34 -6.77
N ILE A 57 1.76 -15.12 -5.47
CA ILE A 57 0.91 -15.68 -4.40
C ILE A 57 -0.50 -15.08 -4.48
N GLN A 58 -0.64 -13.78 -4.76
CA GLN A 58 -1.94 -13.15 -4.99
C GLN A 58 -2.64 -13.69 -6.26
N VAL A 59 -1.90 -13.91 -7.35
CA VAL A 59 -2.46 -14.43 -8.63
C VAL A 59 -2.80 -15.92 -8.55
N ALA A 60 -1.97 -16.73 -7.91
CA ALA A 60 -2.23 -18.16 -7.73
C ALA A 60 -3.44 -18.43 -6.82
N GLN A 61 -3.70 -17.55 -5.84
CA GLN A 61 -4.91 -17.59 -5.03
C GLN A 61 -6.18 -17.25 -5.82
N VAL A 62 -6.08 -16.51 -6.93
CA VAL A 62 -7.20 -16.19 -7.83
C VAL A 62 -7.50 -17.32 -8.83
N ALA A 63 -6.56 -18.24 -9.07
CA ALA A 63 -6.66 -19.26 -10.11
C ALA A 63 -7.24 -20.62 -9.65
N ASP A 64 -7.44 -20.84 -8.34
CA ASP A 64 -7.96 -22.10 -7.75
C ASP A 64 -9.48 -22.03 -7.46
N GLU A 65 -10.25 -21.24 -8.22
CA GLU A 65 -11.72 -21.25 -8.14
C GLU A 65 -12.31 -21.46 -9.55
N PRO A 66 -13.19 -22.46 -9.77
CA PRO A 66 -13.71 -22.76 -11.09
C PRO A 66 -14.72 -21.68 -11.52
N ALA A 67 -14.47 -21.08 -12.69
CA ALA A 67 -15.38 -20.13 -13.33
C ALA A 67 -16.79 -20.76 -13.54
N PRO A 68 -17.87 -19.95 -13.45
CA PRO A 68 -18.27 -19.22 -14.65
C PRO A 68 -18.87 -17.82 -14.44
N SER A 69 -18.75 -17.04 -15.52
CA SER A 69 -19.63 -15.96 -15.98
C SER A 69 -19.72 -14.64 -15.21
N ALA A 70 -19.15 -13.61 -15.86
CA ALA A 70 -19.78 -12.32 -16.15
C ALA A 70 -20.68 -11.73 -15.06
N GLU A 71 -20.10 -11.00 -14.12
CA GLU A 71 -20.43 -9.61 -13.80
C GLU A 71 -19.33 -9.08 -12.89
N SER A 72 -18.93 -7.83 -13.10
CA SER A 72 -17.93 -7.14 -12.29
C SER A 72 -18.40 -7.01 -10.85
N ALA A 73 -18.05 -7.97 -9.99
CA ALA A 73 -18.09 -7.82 -8.55
C ALA A 73 -16.95 -8.65 -7.96
N SER A 74 -15.86 -7.99 -7.59
CA SER A 74 -14.82 -8.59 -6.75
C SER A 74 -15.46 -9.23 -5.52
N PRO A 75 -15.08 -10.45 -5.11
CA PRO A 75 -15.60 -11.02 -3.89
C PRO A 75 -15.20 -10.13 -2.71
N PRO A 76 -16.09 -9.89 -1.74
CA PRO A 76 -15.74 -9.12 -0.56
C PRO A 76 -14.64 -9.90 0.16
N LEU A 77 -13.43 -9.36 0.17
CA LEU A 77 -12.38 -9.79 1.06
C LEU A 77 -12.95 -9.71 2.49
N ALA A 78 -13.28 -10.86 3.07
CA ALA A 78 -13.77 -10.94 4.43
C ALA A 78 -12.69 -10.36 5.36
N GLY A 79 -12.89 -9.11 5.80
CA GLY A 79 -11.95 -8.35 6.61
C GLY A 79 -11.07 -7.32 5.88
N ALA A 80 -11.18 -7.11 4.57
CA ALA A 80 -10.42 -6.01 3.95
C ALA A 80 -11.16 -4.68 4.08
N CYS A 81 -10.47 -3.71 4.66
CA CYS A 81 -10.82 -2.30 4.50
C CYS A 81 -10.57 -1.92 3.04
N THR A 82 -11.62 -1.53 2.34
CA THR A 82 -11.53 -1.04 0.96
C THR A 82 -11.55 0.48 0.96
N LEU A 83 -10.62 1.09 0.22
CA LEU A 83 -10.55 2.55 0.05
C LEU A 83 -10.66 2.86 -1.44
N GLN A 84 -11.61 3.73 -1.79
CA GLN A 84 -11.64 4.38 -3.09
C GLN A 84 -11.37 5.87 -2.90
N LEU A 85 -10.38 6.42 -3.60
CA LEU A 85 -10.06 7.85 -3.59
C LEU A 85 -10.05 8.35 -5.04
N ASN A 86 -10.94 9.29 -5.33
CA ASN A 86 -11.00 10.00 -6.60
C ASN A 86 -10.53 11.43 -6.38
N VAL A 87 -9.54 11.88 -7.17
CA VAL A 87 -8.98 13.23 -7.10
C VAL A 87 -8.97 13.82 -8.50
N ALA A 88 -9.54 15.01 -8.65
CA ALA A 88 -9.51 15.79 -9.87
C ALA A 88 -8.92 17.17 -9.58
N ALA A 89 -7.86 17.53 -10.32
CA ALA A 89 -7.16 18.80 -10.18
C ALA A 89 -6.82 19.39 -11.54
N GLN A 90 -6.63 20.72 -11.59
CA GLN A 90 -6.31 21.44 -12.82
C GLN A 90 -4.81 21.40 -13.16
N SER A 91 -3.96 21.11 -12.17
CA SER A 91 -2.50 21.04 -12.31
C SER A 91 -1.92 19.88 -11.48
N ALA A 92 -0.75 19.38 -11.85
CA ALA A 92 -0.07 18.32 -11.09
C ALA A 92 0.32 18.76 -9.67
N GLU A 93 0.66 20.05 -9.48
CA GLU A 93 0.93 20.61 -8.15
C GLU A 93 -0.31 20.63 -7.26
N ASP A 94 -1.46 20.98 -7.83
CA ASP A 94 -2.74 20.99 -7.12
C ASP A 94 -3.20 19.56 -6.79
N LEU A 95 -2.99 18.62 -7.73
CA LEU A 95 -3.26 17.20 -7.51
C LEU A 95 -2.47 16.66 -6.31
N ARG A 96 -1.18 17.01 -6.23
CA ARG A 96 -0.32 16.60 -5.12
C ARG A 96 -0.84 17.17 -3.79
N ARG A 97 -1.20 18.45 -3.74
CA ARG A 97 -1.74 19.08 -2.53
C ARG A 97 -3.06 18.45 -2.09
N LEU A 98 -3.94 18.16 -3.04
CA LEU A 98 -5.22 17.49 -2.75
C LEU A 98 -5.01 16.06 -2.26
N LEU A 99 -4.01 15.34 -2.80
CA LEU A 99 -3.61 14.02 -2.31
C LEU A 99 -3.06 14.07 -0.88
N ASP A 100 -2.15 14.99 -0.59
CA ASP A 100 -1.61 15.19 0.76
C ASP A 100 -2.73 15.50 1.77
N MET A 101 -3.68 16.36 1.40
CA MET A 101 -4.87 16.65 2.23
C MET A 101 -5.78 15.44 2.40
N ALA A 102 -6.12 14.75 1.31
CA ALA A 102 -6.99 13.58 1.35
C ALA A 102 -6.40 12.45 2.22
N VAL A 103 -5.10 12.22 2.13
CA VAL A 103 -4.39 11.23 2.96
C VAL A 103 -4.40 11.65 4.43
N PHE A 104 -4.15 12.93 4.73
CA PHE A 104 -4.21 13.44 6.09
C PHE A 104 -5.60 13.24 6.72
N GLU A 105 -6.67 13.61 6.00
CA GLU A 105 -8.04 13.43 6.48
C GLU A 105 -8.43 11.96 6.62
N LEU A 106 -8.03 11.12 5.66
CA LEU A 106 -8.27 9.68 5.73
C LEU A 106 -7.57 9.07 6.94
N GLN A 107 -6.33 9.45 7.22
CA GLN A 107 -5.58 8.96 8.38
C GLN A 107 -6.30 9.33 9.70
N GLN A 108 -6.84 10.55 9.78
CA GLN A 108 -7.64 11.00 10.91
C GLN A 108 -8.92 10.17 11.07
N GLN A 109 -9.60 9.84 9.97
CA GLN A 109 -10.80 9.00 10.01
C GLN A 109 -10.50 7.54 10.41
N ILE A 110 -9.42 6.95 9.90
CA ILE A 110 -8.99 5.58 10.28
C ILE A 110 -8.64 5.51 11.78
N ASN A 111 -7.92 6.51 12.28
CA ASN A 111 -7.58 6.59 13.71
C ASN A 111 -8.83 6.79 14.59
N ALA A 112 -9.82 7.54 14.10
CA ALA A 112 -11.11 7.69 14.77
C ALA A 112 -11.92 6.39 14.77
N MET A 113 -11.93 5.64 13.65
CA MET A 113 -12.59 4.33 13.55
C MET A 113 -12.00 3.30 14.52
N ALA A 114 -10.67 3.30 14.70
CA ALA A 114 -10.01 2.44 15.68
C ALA A 114 -10.47 2.72 17.13
N SER A 115 -11.00 3.92 17.39
CA SER A 115 -11.44 4.36 18.72
C SER A 115 -12.94 4.19 18.94
N THR A 116 -13.77 4.24 17.90
CA THR A 116 -15.23 4.04 17.97
C THR A 116 -15.74 3.25 16.76
N PRO A 117 -16.23 2.01 16.94
CA PRO A 117 -16.76 1.19 15.84
C PRO A 117 -18.20 1.60 15.55
N HIS A 118 -18.38 2.72 14.84
CA HIS A 118 -19.70 3.10 14.32
C HIS A 118 -19.89 2.61 12.88
N VAL A 119 -21.06 2.02 12.64
CA VAL A 119 -21.47 1.35 11.39
C VAL A 119 -22.02 2.38 10.39
N HIS A 120 -21.23 3.37 10.00
CA HIS A 120 -21.59 4.25 8.89
C HIS A 120 -20.48 4.24 7.84
N PRO A 121 -20.82 4.22 6.53
CA PRO A 121 -19.83 4.36 5.48
C PRO A 121 -19.11 5.70 5.65
N HIS A 122 -17.83 5.63 6.00
CA HIS A 122 -16.99 6.80 6.19
C HIS A 122 -16.63 7.34 4.82
N SER A 123 -17.45 8.28 4.36
CA SER A 123 -17.23 9.03 3.14
C SER A 123 -16.79 10.44 3.51
N GLY A 124 -15.76 10.92 2.83
CA GLY A 124 -15.23 12.26 3.00
C GLY A 124 -14.87 12.83 1.64
N GLY A 125 -14.83 14.15 1.56
CA GLY A 125 -14.45 14.81 0.33
C GLY A 125 -14.48 16.31 0.46
N MET A 126 -13.63 16.96 -0.31
CA MET A 126 -13.55 18.41 -0.38
C MET A 126 -13.62 18.82 -1.84
N SER A 127 -14.45 19.83 -2.13
CA SER A 127 -14.50 20.49 -3.43
C SER A 127 -14.18 21.96 -3.22
N GLY A 128 -13.21 22.47 -3.96
CA GLY A 128 -12.75 23.84 -3.83
C GLY A 128 -11.94 24.31 -5.04
N SER A 129 -11.34 25.50 -4.92
CA SER A 129 -10.66 26.14 -6.05
C SER A 129 -9.46 25.36 -6.61
N LEU A 130 -8.85 24.49 -5.80
CA LEU A 130 -7.72 23.64 -6.20
C LEU A 130 -8.17 22.38 -6.98
N GLY A 131 -9.47 22.06 -6.92
CA GLY A 131 -10.04 20.84 -7.46
C GLY A 131 -10.97 20.17 -6.47
N GLU A 132 -11.36 18.94 -6.79
CA GLU A 132 -12.22 18.14 -5.95
C GLU A 132 -11.58 16.80 -5.64
N TYR A 133 -11.80 16.31 -4.43
CA TYR A 133 -11.49 14.95 -4.08
C TYR A 133 -12.62 14.34 -3.27
N ARG A 134 -12.83 13.04 -3.46
CA ARG A 134 -13.80 12.24 -2.72
C ARG A 134 -13.16 10.91 -2.38
N PHE A 135 -13.33 10.48 -1.14
CA PHE A 135 -12.97 9.15 -0.73
C PHE A 135 -14.13 8.44 -0.04
N GLU A 136 -14.15 7.13 -0.22
CA GLU A 136 -15.11 6.22 0.40
C GLU A 136 -14.34 5.07 1.02
N LEU A 137 -14.55 4.87 2.32
CA LEU A 137 -13.94 3.80 3.09
C LEU A 137 -15.01 2.75 3.43
N GLY A 138 -14.94 1.61 2.75
CA GLY A 138 -15.80 0.46 2.97
C GLY A 138 -15.22 -0.47 4.03
N GLY A 139 -15.85 -0.52 5.20
CA GLY A 139 -15.61 -1.55 6.22
C GLY A 139 -16.79 -2.52 6.25
N GLN A 140 -16.57 -3.78 5.86
CA GLN A 140 -17.60 -4.80 6.01
C GLN A 140 -17.64 -5.25 7.49
N GLY A 141 -18.43 -4.54 8.30
CA GLY A 141 -18.84 -5.02 9.61
C GLY A 141 -19.83 -6.17 9.43
N ASN A 142 -19.39 -7.39 9.76
CA ASN A 142 -20.19 -8.60 9.75
C ASN A 142 -21.39 -8.43 10.71
N ALA A 143 -22.62 -8.52 10.20
CA ALA A 143 -23.86 -8.56 10.96
C ALA A 143 -24.45 -9.96 10.91
#